data_AF-A0A934M5K3-F1
#
_entry.id   AF-A0A934M5K3-F1
#
_cell.length_a   1.000
_cell.length_b   1.000
_cell.length_c   1.000
_cell.angle_alpha   90.00
_cell.angle_beta   90.00
_cell.angle_gamma   90.00
#
_symmetry.space_group_name_H-M   'P 1'
#
loop_
_entity.id
_entity.type
_entity.pdbx_description
1 polymer ?
#
loop_
_entity_poly.entity_id
_entity_poly.type
_entity_poly.pdbx_seq_one_letter_code
_entity_poly.pdbx_strand_id
1 'polypeptide(L)'
;MNMQTITNNLRIKDVAFIVLGCLLSSIGLNMFIVHAKLYSGGVSGLAILIQYITKFPAGYTIMLANIPLLVISFKKLNIRFTIYSLIGTVCYSVFLVITKDLQTIISTNDTLLYCLYGGLLNGLGIGLTYANHGSMGGINIITMLFKKKHDNYDVGKIGLIFNCLIVCIATLLNGILTALYTLISMYITAVVTDKIIHGMVRKKLLFIITEKEKEVCDYIITYMHRGATILNGQTLTGKERKVLYCIVHLSHLPELKYSIQNIDKDALISVIDASEVDGKGFDSSIL
;
A
#
# COMPACT_ATOMS: atom_id res chain seq x y z
N MET A 1 -24.85 16.70 -7.70
CA MET A 1 -24.35 15.65 -8.62
C MET A 1 -25.17 14.40 -8.37
N ASN A 2 -25.92 13.90 -9.37
CA ASN A 2 -26.94 12.86 -9.18
C ASN A 2 -26.33 11.52 -8.76
N MET A 3 -26.92 10.89 -7.73
CA MET A 3 -26.48 9.61 -7.15
C MET A 3 -26.46 8.47 -8.19
N GLN A 4 -27.33 8.55 -9.21
CA GLN A 4 -27.40 7.59 -10.33
C GLN A 4 -26.21 7.64 -11.28
N THR A 5 -25.55 8.80 -11.45
CA THR A 5 -24.38 8.92 -12.34
C THR A 5 -23.13 8.31 -11.71
N ILE A 6 -23.10 8.19 -10.38
CA ILE A 6 -21.95 7.69 -9.62
C ILE A 6 -21.98 6.17 -9.48
N THR A 7 -23.17 5.57 -9.37
CA THR A 7 -23.36 4.10 -9.42
C THR A 7 -23.02 3.51 -10.78
N ASN A 8 -23.24 4.24 -11.88
CA ASN A 8 -22.90 3.78 -13.24
C ASN A 8 -21.38 3.73 -13.54
N ASN A 9 -20.53 4.25 -12.64
CA ASN A 9 -19.07 4.22 -12.75
C ASN A 9 -18.40 3.23 -11.78
N LEU A 10 -19.17 2.36 -11.12
CA LEU A 10 -18.60 1.26 -10.34
C LEU A 10 -17.98 0.26 -11.30
N ARG A 11 -16.65 0.16 -11.28
CA ARG A 11 -15.94 -0.79 -12.14
C ARG A 11 -16.03 -2.16 -11.50
N ILE A 12 -16.60 -3.12 -12.22
CA ILE A 12 -16.69 -4.53 -11.79
C ILE A 12 -15.30 -5.07 -11.39
N LYS A 13 -14.27 -4.64 -12.12
CA LYS A 13 -12.86 -4.94 -11.82
C LYS A 13 -12.47 -4.52 -10.39
N ASP A 14 -12.77 -3.29 -9.99
CA ASP A 14 -12.43 -2.77 -8.66
C ASP A 14 -13.14 -3.59 -7.56
N VAL A 15 -14.43 -3.87 -7.76
CA VAL A 15 -15.23 -4.66 -6.82
C VAL A 15 -14.68 -6.08 -6.69
N ALA A 16 -14.34 -6.73 -7.81
CA ALA A 16 -13.75 -8.07 -7.80
C ALA A 16 -12.43 -8.10 -7.02
N PHE A 17 -11.56 -7.11 -7.21
CA PHE A 17 -10.32 -6.99 -6.44
C PHE A 17 -10.56 -6.69 -4.96
N ILE A 18 -11.57 -5.89 -4.63
CA ILE A 18 -11.95 -5.64 -3.23
C ILE A 18 -12.38 -6.95 -2.57
N VAL A 19 -13.28 -7.71 -3.20
CA VAL A 19 -13.77 -9.00 -2.68
C VAL A 19 -12.63 -9.99 -2.54
N LEU A 20 -11.76 -10.11 -3.55
CA LEU A 20 -10.58 -10.97 -3.49
C LEU A 20 -9.64 -10.57 -2.36
N GLY A 21 -9.42 -9.27 -2.19
CA GLY A 21 -8.59 -8.74 -1.11
C GLY A 21 -9.15 -9.09 0.26
N CYS A 22 -10.46 -8.92 0.45
CA CYS A 22 -11.15 -9.31 1.68
C CYS A 22 -10.96 -10.80 1.98
N LEU A 23 -11.11 -11.67 0.98
CA LEU A 23 -10.92 -13.11 1.15
C LEU A 23 -9.49 -13.45 1.58
N LEU A 24 -8.47 -12.89 0.89
CA LEU A 24 -7.06 -13.09 1.22
C LEU A 24 -6.73 -12.63 2.64
N SER A 25 -7.19 -11.44 3.02
CA SER A 25 -6.99 -10.94 4.39
C SER A 25 -7.70 -11.81 5.42
N SER A 26 -8.94 -12.25 5.17
CA SER A 26 -9.65 -13.11 6.11
C SER A 26 -9.00 -14.48 6.28
N ILE A 27 -8.39 -15.03 5.23
CA ILE A 27 -7.59 -16.26 5.31
C ILE A 27 -6.32 -15.99 6.13
N GLY A 28 -5.53 -14.96 5.77
CA GLY A 28 -4.32 -14.59 6.49
C GLY A 28 -4.55 -14.36 7.99
N LEU A 29 -5.65 -13.68 8.32
CA LEU A 29 -6.03 -13.37 9.68
C LEU A 29 -6.43 -14.63 10.46
N ASN A 30 -7.41 -15.40 9.99
CA ASN A 30 -7.90 -16.55 10.75
C ASN A 30 -6.91 -17.71 10.76
N MET A 31 -6.35 -18.06 9.61
CA MET A 31 -5.50 -19.25 9.45
C MET A 31 -4.15 -19.11 10.12
N PHE A 32 -3.60 -17.89 10.21
CA PHE A 32 -2.26 -17.66 10.74
C PHE A 32 -2.24 -16.78 12.00
N ILE A 33 -2.75 -15.54 11.92
CA ILE A 33 -2.65 -14.57 13.03
C ILE A 33 -3.47 -15.04 14.24
N VAL A 34 -4.74 -15.39 14.03
CA VAL A 34 -5.66 -15.85 15.09
C VAL A 34 -5.24 -17.22 15.62
N HIS A 35 -4.83 -18.13 14.72
CA HIS A 35 -4.32 -19.45 15.12
C HIS A 35 -3.13 -19.35 16.06
N ALA A 36 -2.17 -18.46 15.77
CA ALA A 36 -0.99 -18.22 16.60
C ALA A 36 -1.25 -17.33 17.82
N LYS A 37 -2.51 -16.98 18.11
CA LYS A 37 -2.92 -16.03 19.18
C LYS A 37 -2.23 -14.66 19.09
N LEU A 38 -1.90 -14.24 17.88
CA LEU A 38 -1.34 -12.93 17.59
C LEU A 38 -2.47 -11.92 17.35
N TYR A 39 -2.09 -10.65 17.20
CA TYR A 39 -3.02 -9.57 16.93
C TYR A 39 -2.77 -8.95 15.56
N SER A 40 -3.79 -8.29 15.01
CA SER A 40 -3.67 -7.46 13.82
C SER A 40 -3.59 -5.99 14.21
N GLY A 41 -3.22 -5.13 13.26
CA GLY A 41 -3.35 -3.67 13.40
C GLY A 41 -4.81 -3.20 13.35
N GLY A 42 -5.03 -2.03 13.94
CA GLY A 42 -6.26 -1.25 13.87
C GLY A 42 -7.55 -1.88 14.40
N VAL A 43 -8.68 -1.61 13.73
CA VAL A 43 -10.00 -2.10 14.19
C VAL A 43 -10.07 -3.63 14.14
N SER A 44 -9.41 -4.27 13.18
CA SER A 44 -9.26 -5.74 13.17
C SER A 44 -8.53 -6.24 14.41
N GLY A 45 -7.49 -5.54 14.87
CA GLY A 45 -6.79 -5.86 16.12
C GLY A 45 -7.67 -5.77 17.35
N LEU A 46 -8.45 -4.68 17.47
CA LEU A 46 -9.43 -4.52 18.54
C LEU A 46 -10.51 -5.61 18.49
N ALA A 47 -10.96 -5.99 17.29
CA ALA A 47 -11.95 -7.05 17.12
C ALA A 47 -11.41 -8.42 17.53
N ILE A 48 -10.16 -8.74 17.18
CA ILE A 48 -9.47 -9.95 17.66
C ILE A 48 -9.31 -9.93 19.18
N LEU A 49 -8.94 -8.78 19.75
CA LEU A 49 -8.82 -8.63 21.20
C LEU A 49 -10.14 -8.96 21.92
N ILE A 50 -11.23 -8.38 21.43
CA ILE A 50 -12.58 -8.66 21.93
C ILE A 50 -12.92 -10.15 21.74
N GLN A 51 -12.57 -10.74 20.60
CA GLN A 51 -12.78 -12.17 20.34
C GLN A 51 -12.02 -13.05 21.34
N TYR A 52 -10.78 -12.71 21.72
CA TYR A 52 -10.02 -13.51 22.70
C TYR A 52 -10.62 -13.46 24.10
N ILE A 53 -11.19 -12.31 24.50
CA ILE A 53 -11.78 -12.12 25.84
C ILE A 53 -13.21 -12.70 25.90
N THR A 54 -14.03 -12.42 24.89
CA THR A 54 -15.48 -12.69 24.91
C THR A 54 -15.90 -13.91 24.10
N LYS A 55 -14.98 -14.47 23.29
CA LYS A 55 -15.26 -15.49 22.25
C LYS A 55 -16.25 -15.04 21.17
N PHE A 56 -16.64 -13.77 21.16
CA PHE A 56 -17.51 -13.21 20.13
C PHE A 56 -16.73 -13.09 18.80
N PRO A 57 -17.25 -13.57 17.66
CA PRO A 57 -16.50 -13.58 16.40
C PRO A 57 -16.10 -12.17 15.93
N ALA A 58 -14.83 -11.98 15.59
CA ALA A 58 -14.29 -10.68 15.17
C ALA A 58 -15.01 -10.09 13.96
N GLY A 59 -15.53 -10.91 13.04
CA GLY A 59 -16.30 -10.44 11.88
C GLY A 59 -17.49 -9.57 12.26
N TYR A 60 -18.25 -9.95 13.29
CA TYR A 60 -19.38 -9.16 13.79
C TYR A 60 -18.92 -7.87 14.48
N THR A 61 -17.87 -7.96 15.29
CA THR A 61 -17.28 -6.78 15.95
C THR A 61 -16.79 -5.75 14.93
N ILE A 62 -16.13 -6.19 13.86
CA ILE A 62 -15.68 -5.33 12.77
C ILE A 62 -16.87 -4.66 12.08
N MET A 63 -17.93 -5.41 11.81
CA MET A 63 -19.12 -4.86 11.16
C MET A 63 -19.74 -3.76 12.03
N LEU A 64 -19.93 -4.01 13.32
CA LEU A 64 -20.49 -3.04 14.27
C LEU A 64 -19.59 -1.81 14.45
N ALA A 65 -18.28 -2.01 14.61
CA ALA A 65 -17.32 -0.92 14.76
C ALA A 65 -17.21 -0.05 13.50
N ASN A 66 -17.47 -0.62 12.32
CA ASN A 66 -17.41 0.09 11.05
C ASN A 66 -18.68 0.87 10.71
N ILE A 67 -19.84 0.56 11.29
CA ILE A 67 -21.07 1.36 11.08
C ILE A 67 -20.84 2.86 11.32
N PRO A 68 -20.33 3.32 12.48
CA PRO A 68 -20.11 4.75 12.70
C PRO A 68 -19.04 5.32 11.76
N LEU A 69 -18.00 4.54 11.43
CA LEU A 69 -16.93 4.97 10.52
C LEU A 69 -17.45 5.16 9.08
N LEU A 70 -18.31 4.27 8.60
CA LEU A 70 -18.94 4.37 7.28
C LEU A 70 -19.92 5.54 7.21
N VAL A 71 -20.65 5.84 8.30
CA VAL A 71 -21.50 7.05 8.38
C VAL A 71 -20.64 8.32 8.28
N ILE A 72 -19.49 8.37 8.94
CA ILE A 72 -18.57 9.51 8.85
C ILE A 72 -17.96 9.58 7.43
N SER A 73 -17.57 8.44 6.85
CA SER A 73 -17.08 8.35 5.46
C SER A 73 -18.10 8.91 4.48
N PHE A 74 -19.38 8.53 4.60
CA PHE A 74 -20.44 9.03 3.73
C PHE A 74 -20.56 10.56 3.77
N LYS A 75 -20.41 11.16 4.96
CA LYS A 75 -20.54 12.61 5.14
C LYS A 75 -19.29 13.40 4.69
N LYS A 76 -18.10 12.80 4.79
CA LYS A 76 -16.82 13.55 4.66
C LYS A 76 -15.93 13.08 3.52
N LEU A 77 -16.09 11.87 2.98
CA LEU A 77 -15.28 11.31 1.90
C LEU A 77 -16.10 11.19 0.60
N ASN A 78 -15.47 10.64 -0.43
CA ASN A 78 -16.12 10.37 -1.72
C ASN A 78 -17.17 9.26 -1.55
N ILE A 79 -18.35 9.43 -2.15
CA ILE A 79 -19.43 8.43 -2.13
C ILE A 79 -19.01 7.10 -2.76
N ARG A 80 -18.19 7.12 -3.82
CA ARG A 80 -17.65 5.90 -4.45
C ARG A 80 -16.77 5.13 -3.47
N PHE A 81 -15.85 5.82 -2.79
CA PHE A 81 -15.02 5.23 -1.74
C PHE A 81 -15.87 4.64 -0.61
N THR A 82 -16.95 5.34 -0.23
CA THR A 82 -17.86 4.86 0.84
C THR A 82 -18.61 3.59 0.42
N ILE A 83 -19.12 3.52 -0.81
CA ILE A 83 -19.79 2.31 -1.33
C ILE A 83 -18.79 1.14 -1.40
N TYR A 84 -17.60 1.36 -1.97
CA TYR A 84 -16.56 0.34 -2.03
C TYR A 84 -16.10 -0.11 -0.64
N SER A 85 -16.02 0.81 0.33
CA SER A 85 -15.68 0.49 1.72
C SER A 85 -16.79 -0.24 2.46
N LEU A 86 -18.06 0.03 2.13
CA LEU A 86 -19.20 -0.73 2.64
C LEU A 86 -19.14 -2.17 2.12
N ILE A 87 -18.93 -2.35 0.80
CA ILE A 87 -18.76 -3.68 0.20
C ILE A 87 -17.58 -4.41 0.86
N GLY A 88 -16.42 -3.76 0.94
CA GLY A 88 -15.24 -4.34 1.56
C GLY A 88 -15.45 -4.72 3.04
N THR A 89 -16.12 -3.85 3.82
CA THR A 89 -16.46 -4.14 5.21
C THR A 89 -17.37 -5.36 5.34
N VAL A 90 -18.46 -5.41 4.57
CA VAL A 90 -19.42 -6.52 4.63
C VAL A 90 -18.75 -7.82 4.18
N CYS A 91 -18.04 -7.81 3.05
CA CYS A 91 -17.32 -8.99 2.56
C CYS A 91 -16.27 -9.47 3.56
N TYR A 92 -15.45 -8.57 4.11
CA TYR A 92 -14.43 -8.93 5.09
C TYR A 92 -15.03 -9.50 6.38
N SER A 93 -16.10 -8.90 6.90
CA SER A 93 -16.82 -9.41 8.07
C SER A 93 -17.41 -10.79 7.83
N VAL A 94 -18.05 -11.02 6.68
CA VAL A 94 -18.63 -12.32 6.31
C VAL A 94 -17.52 -13.36 6.12
N PHE A 95 -16.47 -13.03 5.37
CA PHE A 95 -15.36 -13.95 5.15
C PHE A 95 -14.64 -14.30 6.44
N LEU A 96 -14.48 -13.38 7.40
CA LEU A 96 -13.93 -13.72 8.71
C LEU A 96 -14.76 -14.72 9.51
N VAL A 97 -16.08 -14.74 9.32
CA VAL A 97 -16.93 -15.76 9.95
C VAL A 97 -16.80 -17.09 9.20
N ILE A 98 -16.81 -17.07 7.86
CA ILE A 98 -16.71 -18.27 7.02
C ILE A 98 -15.33 -18.93 7.15
N THR A 99 -14.25 -18.14 7.21
CA THR A 99 -12.88 -18.66 7.28
C THR A 99 -12.44 -19.04 8.68
N LYS A 100 -13.34 -19.00 9.68
CA LYS A 100 -13.00 -19.29 11.07
C LYS A 100 -12.39 -20.68 11.24
N ASP A 101 -12.90 -21.68 10.54
CA ASP A 101 -12.49 -23.08 10.73
C ASP A 101 -11.21 -23.47 9.94
N LEU A 102 -10.70 -22.56 9.09
CA LEU A 102 -9.45 -22.75 8.33
C LEU A 102 -8.20 -22.87 9.22
N GLN A 103 -8.31 -22.48 10.50
CA GLN A 103 -7.28 -22.64 11.52
C GLN A 103 -6.74 -24.08 11.63
N THR A 104 -7.51 -25.08 11.19
CA THR A 104 -7.17 -26.50 11.34
C THR A 104 -6.34 -27.07 10.20
N ILE A 105 -6.20 -26.35 9.07
CA ILE A 105 -5.55 -26.88 7.86
C ILE A 105 -4.03 -26.87 7.96
N ILE A 106 -3.45 -25.83 8.55
CA ILE A 106 -2.01 -25.72 8.78
C ILE A 106 -1.77 -25.83 10.28
N SER A 107 -0.97 -26.81 10.68
CA SER A 107 -0.52 -26.99 12.05
C SER A 107 0.99 -27.12 12.06
N THR A 108 1.66 -26.02 12.38
CA THR A 108 3.09 -25.95 12.69
C THR A 108 3.27 -25.39 14.10
N ASN A 109 4.39 -25.71 14.75
CA ASN A 109 4.78 -25.12 16.04
C ASN A 109 5.58 -23.83 15.89
N ASP A 110 5.82 -23.37 14.66
CA ASP A 110 6.61 -22.16 14.40
C ASP A 110 5.74 -20.91 14.29
N THR A 111 5.68 -20.15 15.39
CA THR A 111 4.99 -18.85 15.47
C THR A 111 5.52 -17.85 14.44
N LEU A 112 6.81 -17.92 14.08
CA LEU A 112 7.39 -17.01 13.09
C LEU A 112 6.75 -17.24 11.72
N LEU A 113 6.58 -18.50 11.30
CA LEU A 113 5.90 -18.80 10.03
C LEU A 113 4.47 -18.23 10.00
N TYR A 114 3.73 -18.36 11.10
CA TYR A 114 2.40 -17.73 11.20
C TYR A 114 2.46 -16.21 11.07
N CYS A 115 3.44 -15.54 11.68
CA CYS A 115 3.63 -14.10 11.52
C CYS A 115 3.92 -13.72 10.07
N LEU A 116 4.83 -14.45 9.40
CA LEU A 116 5.27 -14.15 8.05
C LEU A 116 4.12 -14.28 7.04
N TYR A 117 3.45 -15.43 7.02
CA TYR A 117 2.37 -15.70 6.07
C TYR A 117 1.07 -14.97 6.42
N GLY A 118 0.77 -14.85 7.72
CA GLY A 118 -0.36 -14.04 8.19
C GLY A 118 -0.18 -12.57 7.79
N GLY A 119 0.99 -12.00 8.04
CA GLY A 119 1.31 -10.63 7.63
C GLY A 119 1.31 -10.44 6.11
N LEU A 120 1.86 -11.40 5.36
CA LEU A 120 1.88 -11.36 3.89
C LEU A 120 0.48 -11.38 3.29
N LEU A 121 -0.35 -12.37 3.63
CA LEU A 121 -1.70 -12.50 3.08
C LEU A 121 -2.60 -11.35 3.51
N ASN A 122 -2.50 -10.93 4.77
CA ASN A 122 -3.24 -9.79 5.27
C ASN A 122 -2.81 -8.48 4.57
N GLY A 123 -1.51 -8.27 4.38
CA GLY A 123 -0.99 -7.10 3.66
C GLY A 123 -1.39 -7.08 2.18
N LEU A 124 -1.36 -8.24 1.51
CA LEU A 124 -1.83 -8.37 0.13
C LEU A 124 -3.31 -8.01 0.02
N GLY A 125 -4.14 -8.54 0.92
CA GLY A 125 -5.57 -8.28 0.90
C GLY A 125 -5.91 -6.81 1.17
N ILE A 126 -5.31 -6.21 2.22
CA ILE A 126 -5.49 -4.78 2.53
C ILE A 126 -5.02 -3.94 1.34
N GLY A 127 -3.81 -4.17 0.84
CA GLY A 127 -3.26 -3.44 -0.29
C GLY A 127 -4.15 -3.51 -1.53
N LEU A 128 -4.70 -4.69 -1.85
CA LEU A 128 -5.55 -4.89 -3.00
C LEU A 128 -6.88 -4.13 -2.89
N THR A 129 -7.50 -4.11 -1.71
CA THR A 129 -8.71 -3.30 -1.48
C THR A 129 -8.44 -1.82 -1.67
N TYR A 130 -7.32 -1.34 -1.14
CA TYR A 130 -6.93 0.06 -1.20
C TYR A 130 -6.53 0.54 -2.58
N ALA A 131 -5.75 -0.26 -3.31
CA ALA A 131 -5.36 0.00 -4.69
C ALA A 131 -6.57 0.14 -5.63
N ASN A 132 -7.74 -0.37 -5.23
CA ASN A 132 -9.00 -0.29 -5.95
C ASN A 132 -9.99 0.69 -5.29
N HIS A 133 -9.48 1.66 -4.52
CA HIS A 133 -10.25 2.74 -3.89
C HIS A 133 -11.32 2.29 -2.88
N GLY A 134 -11.16 1.08 -2.33
CA GLY A 134 -12.01 0.54 -1.26
C GLY A 134 -11.27 0.43 0.07
N SER A 135 -11.99 -0.05 1.09
CA SER A 135 -11.44 -0.33 2.40
C SER A 135 -12.20 -1.49 3.04
N MET A 136 -11.52 -2.29 3.86
CA MET A 136 -12.18 -3.25 4.76
C MET A 136 -12.78 -2.59 6.01
N GLY A 137 -12.73 -1.24 6.05
CA GLY A 137 -13.13 -0.41 7.18
C GLY A 137 -12.00 -0.20 8.19
N GLY A 138 -12.36 0.36 9.34
CA GLY A 138 -11.47 0.54 10.48
C GLY A 138 -10.66 1.84 10.46
N ILE A 139 -9.47 1.79 11.05
CA ILE A 139 -8.54 2.94 11.13
C ILE A 139 -8.23 3.51 9.75
N ASN A 140 -8.29 2.68 8.75
CA ASN A 140 -8.17 2.99 7.34
C ASN A 140 -9.11 4.10 6.84
N ILE A 141 -10.35 4.13 7.33
CA ILE A 141 -11.28 5.23 7.06
C ILE A 141 -10.87 6.48 7.84
N ILE A 142 -10.42 6.30 9.09
CA ILE A 142 -9.94 7.38 9.96
C ILE A 142 -8.72 8.07 9.33
N THR A 143 -7.74 7.31 8.86
CA THR A 143 -6.52 7.84 8.24
C THR A 143 -6.83 8.61 6.96
N MET A 144 -7.74 8.11 6.11
CA MET A 144 -8.21 8.82 4.92
C MET A 144 -8.91 10.14 5.27
N LEU A 145 -9.74 10.16 6.33
CA LEU A 145 -10.41 11.35 6.84
C LEU A 145 -9.41 12.40 7.35
N PHE A 146 -8.36 11.96 8.06
CA PHE A 146 -7.32 12.86 8.56
C PHE A 146 -6.45 13.41 7.42
N LYS A 147 -6.05 12.56 6.47
CA LYS A 147 -5.31 12.99 5.27
C LYS A 147 -6.07 14.08 4.51
N LYS A 148 -7.38 13.90 4.32
CA LYS A 148 -8.24 14.90 3.65
C LYS A 148 -8.36 16.22 4.42
N LYS A 149 -8.28 16.21 5.75
CA LYS A 149 -8.46 17.40 6.60
C LYS A 149 -7.14 18.13 6.88
N HIS A 150 -6.02 17.41 6.85
CA HIS A 150 -4.69 17.93 7.16
C HIS A 150 -3.65 17.29 6.21
N ASP A 151 -3.34 17.96 5.11
CA ASP A 151 -2.40 17.48 4.08
C ASP A 151 -1.01 17.09 4.62
N ASN A 152 -0.59 17.65 5.76
CA ASN A 152 0.72 17.42 6.37
C ASN A 152 0.73 16.39 7.52
N TYR A 153 -0.40 15.74 7.84
CA TYR A 153 -0.42 14.72 8.88
C TYR A 153 -0.09 13.33 8.32
N ASP A 154 0.99 12.77 8.86
CA ASP A 154 1.45 11.43 8.51
C ASP A 154 0.43 10.37 8.98
N VAL A 155 -0.24 9.76 8.00
CA VAL A 155 -1.18 8.64 8.18
C VAL A 155 -0.57 7.52 9.04
N GLY A 156 0.75 7.35 8.97
CA GLY A 156 1.50 6.40 9.80
C GLY A 156 1.39 6.69 11.30
N LYS A 157 1.35 7.96 11.73
CA LYS A 157 1.32 8.32 13.17
C LYS A 157 0.04 7.87 13.87
N ILE A 158 -1.11 7.98 13.21
CA ILE A 158 -2.40 7.54 13.78
C ILE A 158 -2.44 6.01 13.85
N GLY A 159 -1.96 5.32 12.80
CA GLY A 159 -1.83 3.87 12.80
C GLY A 159 -0.89 3.38 13.90
N LEU A 160 0.23 4.07 14.12
CA LEU A 160 1.21 3.74 15.16
C LEU A 160 0.62 3.84 16.56
N ILE A 161 -0.17 4.87 16.88
CA ILE A 161 -0.81 4.99 18.20
C ILE A 161 -1.69 3.78 18.50
N PHE A 162 -2.54 3.38 17.56
CA PHE A 162 -3.42 2.23 17.76
C PHE A 162 -2.65 0.91 17.81
N ASN A 163 -1.62 0.74 16.98
CA ASN A 163 -0.78 -0.45 17.03
C ASN A 163 -0.01 -0.54 18.35
N CYS A 164 0.52 0.58 18.87
CA CYS A 164 1.13 0.63 20.20
C CYS A 164 0.14 0.21 21.29
N LEU A 165 -1.09 0.71 21.27
CA LEU A 165 -2.12 0.29 22.22
C LEU A 165 -2.37 -1.23 22.15
N ILE A 166 -2.53 -1.79 20.95
CA ILE A 166 -2.75 -3.23 20.76
C ILE A 166 -1.56 -4.03 21.28
N VAL A 167 -0.33 -3.60 20.99
CA VAL A 167 0.92 -4.27 21.43
C VAL A 167 1.11 -4.20 22.94
N CYS A 168 0.78 -3.06 23.57
CA CYS A 168 0.78 -2.94 25.03
C CYS A 168 -0.21 -3.92 25.66
N ILE A 169 -1.44 -3.99 25.13
CA ILE A 169 -2.45 -4.93 25.66
C ILE A 169 -2.02 -6.39 25.41
N ALA A 170 -1.46 -6.70 24.23
CA ALA A 170 -0.92 -8.03 23.92
C ALA A 170 0.18 -8.45 24.90
N THR A 171 1.05 -7.50 25.28
CA THR A 171 2.11 -7.74 26.28
C THR A 171 1.51 -8.07 27.65
N LEU A 172 0.46 -7.34 28.06
CA LEU A 172 -0.20 -7.56 29.35
C LEU A 172 -0.98 -8.89 29.40
N LEU A 173 -1.62 -9.29 28.29
CA LEU A 173 -2.47 -10.49 28.26
C LEU A 173 -1.68 -11.79 27.98
N ASN A 174 -0.72 -11.73 27.06
CA ASN A 174 -0.08 -12.92 26.48
C ASN A 174 1.45 -12.87 26.55
N GLY A 175 2.01 -11.90 27.27
CA GLY A 175 3.45 -11.74 27.46
C GLY A 175 4.17 -11.09 26.27
N ILE A 176 5.44 -10.76 26.51
CA ILE A 176 6.27 -10.00 25.57
C ILE A 176 6.53 -10.72 24.24
N LEU A 177 6.62 -12.05 24.24
CA LEU A 177 6.87 -12.82 23.02
C LEU A 177 5.74 -12.65 22.00
N THR A 178 4.49 -12.76 22.44
CA THR A 178 3.30 -12.55 21.60
C THR A 178 3.28 -11.14 21.01
N ALA A 179 3.67 -10.15 21.80
CA ALA A 179 3.76 -8.76 21.37
C ALA A 179 4.84 -8.54 20.30
N LEU A 180 6.03 -9.13 20.47
CA LEU A 180 7.12 -9.06 19.49
C LEU A 180 6.73 -9.74 18.15
N TYR A 181 6.12 -10.91 18.20
CA TYR A 181 5.62 -11.60 17.01
C TYR A 181 4.48 -10.82 16.32
N THR A 182 3.58 -10.22 17.10
CA THR A 182 2.54 -9.32 16.59
C THR A 182 3.15 -8.13 15.86
N LEU A 183 4.20 -7.50 16.41
CA LEU A 183 4.91 -6.40 15.76
C LEU A 183 5.54 -6.82 14.42
N ILE A 184 6.16 -8.01 14.36
CA ILE A 184 6.70 -8.56 13.11
C ILE A 184 5.59 -8.72 12.07
N SER A 185 4.47 -9.34 12.44
CA SER A 185 3.33 -9.52 11.54
C SER A 185 2.74 -8.18 11.05
N MET A 186 2.61 -7.20 11.94
CA MET A 186 2.14 -5.85 11.60
C MET A 186 3.11 -5.13 10.64
N TYR A 187 4.42 -5.24 10.87
CA TYR A 187 5.43 -4.66 10.00
C TYR A 187 5.36 -5.25 8.59
N ILE A 188 5.28 -6.58 8.48
CA ILE A 188 5.16 -7.27 7.18
C ILE A 188 3.86 -6.85 6.49
N THR A 189 2.74 -6.83 7.23
CA THR A 189 1.45 -6.35 6.71
C THR A 189 1.60 -4.95 6.11
N ALA A 190 2.25 -4.02 6.83
CA ALA A 190 2.45 -2.65 6.39
C ALA A 190 3.32 -2.56 5.13
N VAL A 191 4.48 -3.23 5.11
CA VAL A 191 5.41 -3.23 3.95
C VAL A 191 4.76 -3.83 2.72
N VAL A 192 4.02 -4.94 2.87
CA VAL A 192 3.34 -5.58 1.74
C VAL A 192 2.17 -4.71 1.26
N THR A 193 1.39 -4.14 2.17
CA THR A 193 0.30 -3.20 1.82
C THR A 193 0.85 -2.03 1.01
N ASP A 194 1.90 -1.37 1.50
CA ASP A 194 2.54 -0.22 0.85
C ASP A 194 3.00 -0.55 -0.58
N LYS A 195 3.70 -1.69 -0.74
CA LYS A 195 4.14 -2.19 -2.05
C LYS A 195 3.00 -2.48 -3.03
N ILE A 196 1.83 -2.89 -2.55
CA ILE A 196 0.67 -3.14 -3.42
C ILE A 196 -0.04 -1.83 -3.79
N ILE A 197 -0.18 -0.91 -2.84
CA ILE A 197 -0.85 0.38 -3.07
C ILE A 197 -0.03 1.26 -4.02
N HIS A 198 1.24 1.49 -3.70
CA HIS A 198 2.12 2.38 -4.47
C HIS A 198 2.81 1.67 -5.64
N GLY A 199 2.62 0.35 -5.74
CA GLY A 199 3.42 -0.51 -6.61
C GLY A 199 4.85 -0.63 -6.10
N MET A 200 5.64 -1.50 -6.74
CA MET A 200 7.09 -1.38 -6.64
C MET A 200 7.49 -0.06 -7.31
N VAL A 201 8.37 0.74 -6.71
CA VAL A 201 8.91 1.95 -7.35
C VAL A 201 9.50 1.57 -8.71
N ARG A 202 8.71 1.80 -9.75
CA ARG A 202 9.04 1.41 -11.13
C ARG A 202 9.54 2.59 -11.94
N LYS A 203 9.54 3.82 -11.41
CA LYS A 203 10.00 5.02 -12.11
C LYS A 203 11.34 5.46 -11.50
N LYS A 204 12.31 5.73 -12.35
CA LYS A 204 13.64 6.21 -11.96
C LYS A 204 13.88 7.54 -12.65
N LEU A 205 14.31 8.52 -11.87
CA LEU A 205 14.81 9.79 -12.38
C LEU A 205 16.31 9.64 -12.66
N LEU A 206 16.75 10.10 -13.82
CA LEU A 206 18.14 10.13 -14.22
C LEU A 206 18.61 11.56 -14.42
N PHE A 207 19.78 11.85 -13.85
CA PHE A 207 20.61 12.97 -14.27
C PHE A 207 21.81 12.41 -15.04
N ILE A 208 21.91 12.75 -16.31
CA ILE A 208 22.99 12.30 -17.19
C ILE A 208 23.85 13.52 -17.53
N ILE A 209 25.12 13.46 -17.16
CA ILE A 209 26.12 14.49 -17.46
C ILE A 209 27.06 13.89 -18.49
N THR A 210 27.07 14.46 -19.69
CA THR A 210 27.81 13.96 -20.87
C THR A 210 28.25 15.15 -21.71
N GLU A 211 29.31 14.98 -22.51
CA GLU A 211 29.73 15.94 -23.54
C GLU A 211 29.06 15.68 -24.90
N LYS A 212 28.30 14.59 -25.00
CA LYS A 212 27.53 14.19 -26.19
C LYS A 212 26.03 14.35 -25.97
N GLU A 213 25.61 15.50 -25.43
CA GLU A 213 24.22 15.68 -24.98
C GLU A 213 23.19 15.50 -26.10
N LYS A 214 23.52 15.87 -27.34
CA LYS A 214 22.61 15.75 -28.49
C LYS A 214 22.38 14.28 -28.85
N GLU A 215 23.45 13.50 -29.00
CA GLU A 215 23.37 12.08 -29.35
C GLU A 215 22.60 11.28 -28.30
N VAL A 216 22.86 11.57 -27.01
CA VAL A 216 22.12 10.92 -25.91
C VAL A 216 20.65 11.35 -25.88
N CYS A 217 20.36 12.63 -26.12
CA CYS A 217 18.98 13.12 -26.16
C CYS A 217 18.20 12.49 -27.34
N ASP A 218 18.81 12.43 -28.53
CA ASP A 218 18.22 11.82 -29.72
C ASP A 218 17.95 10.33 -29.50
N TYR A 219 18.85 9.63 -28.79
CA TYR A 219 18.62 8.24 -28.40
C TYR A 219 17.37 8.10 -27.51
N ILE A 220 17.27 8.91 -26.45
CA ILE A 220 16.16 8.86 -25.49
C ILE A 220 14.82 9.17 -26.19
N ILE A 221 14.79 10.15 -27.08
CA ILE A 221 13.55 10.55 -27.79
C ILE A 221 13.17 9.50 -28.83
N THR A 222 14.12 9.03 -29.63
CA THR A 222 13.84 8.21 -30.82
C THR A 222 13.63 6.74 -30.47
N TYR A 223 14.46 6.16 -29.61
CA TYR A 223 14.47 4.73 -29.34
C TYR A 223 13.70 4.38 -28.05
N MET A 224 13.76 5.25 -27.04
CA MET A 224 13.03 5.01 -25.79
C MET A 224 11.62 5.60 -25.83
N HIS A 225 11.31 6.45 -26.82
CA HIS A 225 10.06 7.22 -26.91
C HIS A 225 9.75 7.98 -25.60
N ARG A 226 10.79 8.57 -24.98
CA ARG A 226 10.70 9.32 -23.73
C ARG A 226 11.13 10.76 -23.93
N GLY A 227 10.53 11.66 -23.16
CA GLY A 227 11.01 13.04 -23.06
C GLY A 227 12.30 13.13 -22.25
N ALA A 228 13.16 14.06 -22.63
CA ALA A 228 14.31 14.49 -21.86
C ALA A 228 14.29 16.02 -21.79
N THR A 229 14.66 16.58 -20.62
CA THR A 229 14.78 18.01 -20.40
C THR A 229 16.25 18.34 -20.21
N ILE A 230 16.74 19.40 -20.87
CA ILE A 230 18.08 19.91 -20.64
C ILE A 230 18.04 20.89 -19.47
N LEU A 231 18.82 20.61 -18.43
CA LEU A 231 19.08 21.54 -17.34
C LEU A 231 20.46 22.17 -17.54
N ASN A 232 20.52 23.49 -17.50
CA ASN A 232 21.80 24.21 -17.58
C ASN A 232 22.40 24.30 -16.17
N GLY A 233 23.52 23.62 -15.95
CA GLY A 233 24.31 23.70 -14.73
C GLY A 233 25.60 24.48 -14.96
N GLN A 234 26.26 24.83 -13.86
CA GLN A 234 27.59 25.45 -13.87
C GLN A 234 28.51 24.66 -12.96
N THR A 235 29.73 24.41 -13.40
CA THR A 235 30.76 23.79 -12.57
C THR A 235 31.36 24.84 -11.61
N LEU A 236 32.05 24.37 -10.56
CA LEU A 236 32.78 25.26 -9.64
C LEU A 236 33.82 26.14 -10.37
N THR A 237 34.33 25.68 -11.52
CA THR A 237 35.25 26.42 -12.39
C THR A 237 34.56 27.47 -13.29
N GLY A 238 33.25 27.66 -13.14
CA GLY A 238 32.47 28.62 -13.91
C GLY A 238 32.06 28.15 -15.31
N LYS A 239 32.46 26.95 -15.74
CA LYS A 239 32.08 26.40 -17.04
C LYS A 239 30.62 25.96 -17.03
N GLU A 240 29.87 26.37 -18.04
CA GLU A 240 28.53 25.84 -18.27
C GLU A 240 28.60 24.35 -18.62
N ARG A 241 27.70 23.56 -18.06
CA ARG A 241 27.56 22.13 -18.36
C ARG A 241 26.10 21.76 -18.39
N LYS A 242 25.68 21.07 -19.44
CA LYS A 242 24.31 20.60 -19.58
C LYS A 242 24.13 19.29 -18.85
N VAL A 243 23.00 19.15 -18.19
CA VAL A 243 22.58 17.92 -17.51
C VAL A 243 21.27 17.48 -18.14
N LEU A 244 21.23 16.25 -18.66
CA LEU A 244 19.97 15.69 -19.16
C LEU A 244 19.18 15.14 -17.98
N TYR A 245 17.96 15.64 -17.84
CA TYR A 245 16.96 15.18 -16.89
C TYR A 245 15.98 14.28 -17.64
N CYS A 246 15.88 13.02 -17.24
CA CYS A 246 14.96 12.07 -17.86
C CYS A 246 14.34 11.13 -16.82
N ILE A 247 13.07 10.81 -16.98
CA ILE A 247 12.37 9.82 -16.16
C ILE A 247 12.12 8.59 -17.02
N VAL A 248 12.46 7.40 -16.53
CA VAL A 248 12.22 6.13 -17.22
C VAL A 248 11.64 5.09 -16.29
N HIS A 249 11.06 4.04 -16.87
CA HIS A 249 10.72 2.86 -16.10
C HIS A 249 11.98 2.06 -15.74
N LEU A 250 11.97 1.40 -14.58
CA LEU A 250 13.05 0.56 -14.10
C LEU A 250 13.43 -0.54 -15.10
N SER A 251 12.45 -1.06 -15.86
CA SER A 251 12.67 -2.04 -16.93
C SER A 251 13.55 -1.51 -18.06
N HIS A 252 13.52 -0.20 -18.31
CA HIS A 252 14.28 0.48 -19.37
C HIS A 252 15.64 0.99 -18.90
N LEU A 253 15.91 0.98 -17.59
CA LEU A 253 17.14 1.51 -17.01
C LEU A 253 18.40 0.78 -17.49
N PRO A 254 18.46 -0.57 -17.57
CA PRO A 254 19.67 -1.27 -18.02
C PRO A 254 20.04 -0.94 -19.47
N GLU A 255 19.05 -0.96 -20.37
CA GLU A 255 19.22 -0.63 -21.79
C GLU A 255 19.69 0.81 -21.97
N LEU A 256 19.06 1.77 -21.28
CA LEU A 256 19.46 3.16 -21.36
C LEU A 256 20.90 3.38 -20.87
N LYS A 257 21.29 2.77 -19.74
CA LYS A 257 22.67 2.86 -19.24
C LYS A 257 23.68 2.31 -20.25
N TYR A 258 23.38 1.15 -20.82
CA TYR A 258 24.23 0.52 -21.81
C TYR A 258 24.41 1.40 -23.05
N SER A 259 23.32 1.94 -23.59
CA SER A 259 23.38 2.80 -24.77
C SER A 259 24.09 4.12 -24.52
N ILE A 260 23.87 4.75 -23.36
CA ILE A 260 24.62 5.97 -22.98
C ILE A 260 26.11 5.67 -22.90
N GLN A 261 26.52 4.56 -22.25
CA GLN A 261 27.92 4.19 -22.13
C GLN A 261 28.58 3.85 -23.47
N ASN A 262 27.81 3.37 -24.45
CA ASN A 262 28.30 3.16 -25.81
C ASN A 262 28.47 4.47 -26.58
N ILE A 263 27.59 5.45 -26.36
CA ILE A 263 27.69 6.79 -26.96
C ILE A 263 28.87 7.55 -26.33
N ASP A 264 28.91 7.61 -25.00
CA ASP A 264 29.91 8.31 -24.21
C ASP A 264 30.31 7.48 -22.99
N LYS A 265 31.54 6.96 -23.02
CA LYS A 265 32.11 6.14 -21.92
C LYS A 265 32.37 6.96 -20.66
N ASP A 266 32.54 8.26 -20.79
CA ASP A 266 32.84 9.18 -19.68
C ASP A 266 31.56 9.82 -19.11
N ALA A 267 30.38 9.43 -19.60
CA ALA A 267 29.11 9.92 -19.12
C ALA A 267 28.85 9.52 -17.65
N LEU A 268 28.50 10.50 -16.83
CA LEU A 268 28.08 10.28 -15.46
C LEU A 268 26.55 10.16 -15.40
N ILE A 269 26.06 9.04 -14.87
CA ILE A 269 24.63 8.76 -14.74
C ILE A 269 24.29 8.64 -13.26
N SER A 270 23.56 9.61 -12.72
CA SER A 270 22.94 9.53 -11.39
C SER A 270 21.51 9.01 -11.52
N VAL A 271 21.14 8.06 -10.66
CA VAL A 271 19.80 7.44 -10.66
C VAL A 271 19.16 7.68 -9.30
N ILE A 272 17.96 8.26 -9.31
CA ILE A 272 17.19 8.59 -8.12
C ILE A 272 15.82 7.90 -8.20
N ASP A 273 15.36 7.41 -7.07
CA ASP A 273 14.04 6.82 -6.95
C ASP A 273 12.98 7.92 -7.00
N ALA A 274 12.15 7.88 -8.05
CA ALA A 274 11.05 8.81 -8.21
C ALA A 274 9.78 8.16 -7.63
N SER A 275 9.46 8.51 -6.39
CA SER A 275 8.32 7.94 -5.65
C SER A 275 6.99 8.18 -6.36
N GLU A 276 6.83 9.34 -7.00
CA GLU A 276 5.64 9.70 -7.75
C GLU A 276 6.02 10.57 -8.96
N VAL A 277 5.38 10.31 -10.11
CA VAL A 277 5.57 11.09 -11.34
C VAL A 277 4.22 11.11 -12.05
N ASP A 278 3.67 12.30 -12.24
CA ASP A 278 2.43 12.51 -12.98
C ASP A 278 2.71 13.31 -14.26
N GLY A 279 2.05 12.96 -15.36
CA GLY A 279 2.24 13.61 -16.66
C GLY A 279 2.08 12.68 -17.88
N LYS A 280 1.90 13.29 -19.06
CA LYS A 280 1.72 12.56 -20.33
C LYS A 280 2.86 11.57 -20.58
N GLY A 281 2.52 10.31 -20.85
CA GLY A 281 3.47 9.22 -21.08
C GLY A 281 3.87 8.44 -19.82
N PHE A 282 3.45 8.88 -18.63
CA PHE A 282 3.55 8.12 -17.39
C PHE A 282 2.14 7.87 -16.86
N ASP A 283 1.89 6.67 -16.33
CA ASP A 283 0.60 6.38 -15.70
C ASP A 283 0.35 7.41 -14.59
N SER A 284 -0.76 8.14 -14.73
CA SER A 284 -1.25 9.08 -13.72
C SER A 284 -1.48 8.29 -12.44
N SER A 285 -0.76 8.62 -11.37
CA SER A 285 -1.11 8.17 -10.03
C SER A 285 -2.41 8.86 -9.64
N ILE A 286 -3.53 8.21 -9.94
CA ILE A 286 -4.85 8.63 -9.46
C ILE A 286 -4.93 8.22 -7.99
N LEU A 287 -4.43 9.09 -7.11
CA LEU A 287 -4.84 9.16 -5.72
C LEU A 287 -5.94 10.20 -5.56
#